data_AF-A0A660NN65-F1
#
_entry.id   AF-A0A660NN65-F1
#
_cell.length_a   1.000
_cell.length_b   1.000
_cell.length_c   1.000
_cell.angle_alpha   90.00
_cell.angle_beta   90.00
_cell.angle_gamma   90.00
#
_symmetry.space_group_name_H-M   'P 1'
#
loop_
_entity.id
_entity.type
_entity.pdbx_description
1 polymer ?
#
loop_
_entity_poly.entity_id
_entity_poly.type
_entity_poly.pdbx_seq_one_letter_code
_entity_poly.pdbx_strand_id
1 'polypeptide(L)'
;MNILNAVRGQPLARKTLALSLLAALCTLHARTALPDTQPGTAPASVSEAAPDLTPLTSATSVPAPSDDGAGTLGASALQPGVSSILARLSPAIIYVPPVVTDPVDLAILDARKAMQANNLAAFDTAAALVPRGHALSSYLDYWRLRIRLAANDATDAEYLAVSADARAYLTQFPRTLTADLLRRDWMLAAGRRQDWATIDALYPAWTLKDESAPECLASLSALSRVEEGRHPGAATLRHATSLLLQPQALNSSCTALLQTLAEHEWLTPAQRQQRLNLALEINNPAEIRQAVALLPQPPDAKALDLALNKPAQLLNATALLVPTAKAPLRSAAITQPGIRTASHRSQTSAHLIPADGRQHATVLTVAQRE
;
A
#
# COMPACT_ATOMS: atom_id res chain seq x y z
N MET A 1 8.63 -55.41 -27.75
CA MET A 1 7.97 -54.20 -28.28
C MET A 1 6.90 -53.83 -27.26
N ASN A 2 7.30 -53.09 -26.21
CA ASN A 2 6.48 -52.85 -25.03
C ASN A 2 6.08 -51.37 -25.01
N ILE A 3 4.79 -51.10 -24.94
CA ILE A 3 4.22 -49.80 -24.60
C ILE A 3 3.18 -50.08 -23.52
N LEU A 4 3.29 -49.42 -22.36
CA LEU A 4 2.18 -48.93 -21.53
C LEU A 4 2.70 -48.08 -20.35
N ASN A 5 2.25 -46.83 -20.33
CA ASN A 5 1.85 -45.95 -19.21
C ASN A 5 2.67 -45.79 -17.90
N ALA A 6 2.99 -44.52 -17.58
CA ALA A 6 2.97 -43.92 -16.23
C ALA A 6 2.94 -42.38 -16.38
N VAL A 7 1.85 -41.66 -16.09
CA VAL A 7 1.33 -41.12 -14.81
C VAL A 7 2.18 -40.01 -14.17
N ARG A 8 1.51 -38.87 -13.96
CA ARG A 8 1.91 -37.59 -13.33
C ARG A 8 2.50 -37.73 -11.93
N GLY A 9 3.51 -36.91 -11.61
CA GLY A 9 3.96 -36.56 -10.26
C GLY A 9 4.16 -35.04 -10.11
N GLN A 10 3.65 -34.48 -9.01
CA GLN A 10 3.62 -33.05 -8.67
C GLN A 10 4.91 -32.51 -8.00
N PRO A 11 5.10 -31.17 -7.89
CA PRO A 11 6.31 -30.55 -7.36
C PRO A 11 6.19 -30.16 -5.87
N LEU A 12 7.14 -30.60 -5.05
CA LEU A 12 7.33 -30.14 -3.66
C LEU A 12 8.82 -29.91 -3.39
N ALA A 13 9.26 -28.64 -3.36
CA ALA A 13 10.42 -28.14 -2.59
C ALA A 13 10.82 -26.71 -3.00
N ARG A 14 9.89 -25.74 -2.97
CA ARG A 14 10.18 -24.33 -3.32
C ARG A 14 10.11 -23.34 -2.16
N LYS A 15 9.81 -23.79 -0.93
CA LYS A 15 9.57 -22.91 0.24
C LYS A 15 10.69 -22.87 1.29
N THR A 16 11.70 -23.74 1.23
CA THR A 16 12.73 -23.82 2.28
C THR A 16 14.05 -23.13 1.95
N LEU A 17 14.23 -22.60 0.73
CA LEU A 17 15.48 -21.94 0.31
C LEU A 17 15.47 -20.41 0.42
N ALA A 18 14.33 -19.80 0.80
CA ALA A 18 14.19 -18.35 0.89
C ALA A 18 14.63 -17.75 2.25
N LEU A 19 14.83 -18.57 3.29
CA LEU A 19 15.18 -18.08 4.63
C LEU A 19 16.70 -18.04 4.92
N SER A 20 17.55 -18.70 4.13
CA SER A 20 19.00 -18.73 4.42
C SER A 20 19.79 -17.57 3.83
N LEU A 21 19.24 -16.82 2.86
CA LEU A 21 19.94 -15.71 2.20
C LEU A 21 19.90 -14.39 2.99
N LEU A 22 18.90 -14.20 3.86
CA LEU A 22 18.77 -13.00 4.71
C LEU A 22 19.83 -12.94 5.82
N ALA A 23 20.46 -14.06 6.18
CA ALA A 23 21.43 -14.11 7.27
C ALA A 23 22.88 -13.76 6.84
N ALA A 24 23.21 -13.85 5.54
CA ALA A 24 24.59 -13.69 5.06
C ALA A 24 24.99 -12.24 4.70
N LEU A 25 24.03 -11.34 4.45
CA LEU A 25 24.34 -9.92 4.18
C LEU A 25 24.34 -9.04 5.44
N CYS A 26 23.76 -9.49 6.55
CA CYS A 26 23.70 -8.70 7.79
C CYS A 26 24.99 -8.74 8.63
N THR A 27 25.92 -9.66 8.38
CA THR A 27 27.11 -9.83 9.23
C THR A 27 28.34 -9.03 8.76
N LEU A 28 28.29 -8.36 7.61
CA LEU A 28 29.43 -7.60 7.07
C LEU A 28 29.44 -6.10 7.40
N HIS A 29 28.37 -5.55 8.01
CA HIS A 29 28.27 -4.10 8.30
C HIS A 29 28.22 -3.74 9.80
N ALA A 30 28.39 -4.69 10.72
CA ALA A 30 28.32 -4.43 12.17
C ALA A 30 29.67 -4.17 12.86
N ARG A 31 30.71 -3.78 12.11
CA ARG A 31 31.98 -3.31 12.68
C ARG A 31 32.37 -1.99 12.05
N THR A 32 31.73 -0.91 12.48
CA THR A 32 32.32 0.43 12.62
C THR A 32 31.31 1.38 13.27
N ALA A 33 31.82 2.16 14.23
CA ALA A 33 31.23 3.35 14.85
C ALA A 33 30.13 3.18 15.92
N LEU A 34 30.60 3.11 17.18
CA LEU A 34 29.89 3.60 18.37
C LEU A 34 30.32 5.07 18.60
N PRO A 35 29.38 5.97 18.95
CA PRO A 35 29.61 6.79 20.13
C PRO A 35 28.38 6.92 21.05
N ASP A 36 28.69 7.13 22.33
CA ASP A 36 27.82 7.23 23.49
C ASP A 36 26.76 8.33 23.43
N THR A 37 25.56 8.04 23.95
CA THR A 37 24.63 9.08 24.43
C THR A 37 23.69 8.53 25.51
N GLN A 38 23.67 9.19 26.67
CA GLN A 38 22.81 8.89 27.83
C GLN A 38 21.48 9.68 27.79
N PRO A 39 20.47 9.27 28.60
CA PRO A 39 19.06 9.56 28.34
C PRO A 39 18.48 10.74 29.15
N GLY A 40 17.50 11.45 28.58
CA GLY A 40 16.59 12.37 29.28
C GLY A 40 15.19 12.27 28.67
N THR A 41 14.22 11.64 29.32
CA THR A 41 13.24 12.18 30.30
C THR A 41 12.19 13.11 29.67
N ALA A 42 11.02 12.54 29.41
CA ALA A 42 9.77 13.23 29.09
C ALA A 42 9.08 13.77 30.36
N PRO A 43 8.32 14.88 30.29
CA PRO A 43 7.35 15.23 31.33
C PRO A 43 5.94 14.75 30.98
N ALA A 44 5.22 14.44 32.06
CA ALA A 44 3.91 13.84 32.11
C ALA A 44 2.75 14.81 31.82
N SER A 45 1.65 14.17 31.44
CA SER A 45 0.26 14.60 31.36
C SER A 45 -0.28 15.37 32.56
N VAL A 46 -1.19 16.32 32.28
CA VAL A 46 -2.23 16.79 33.21
C VAL A 46 -3.60 16.41 32.65
N SER A 47 -4.43 15.89 33.55
CA SER A 47 -5.78 15.37 33.37
C SER A 47 -6.79 16.48 33.66
N GLU A 48 -7.85 16.62 32.85
CA GLU A 48 -9.05 17.36 33.24
C GLU A 48 -10.31 16.77 32.60
N ALA A 49 -11.43 16.96 33.29
CA ALA A 49 -12.56 16.06 33.44
C ALA A 49 -13.56 15.96 32.27
N ALA A 50 -14.27 14.82 32.23
CA ALA A 50 -15.46 14.56 31.43
C ALA A 50 -16.70 15.32 31.96
N PRO A 51 -17.75 15.42 31.12
CA PRO A 51 -18.99 14.75 31.51
C PRO A 51 -19.64 13.92 30.38
N ASP A 52 -20.43 12.94 30.84
CA ASP A 52 -21.29 12.01 30.12
C ASP A 52 -22.31 12.68 29.18
N LEU A 53 -22.63 12.03 28.05
CA LEU A 53 -23.86 11.23 27.87
C LEU A 53 -24.04 10.77 26.40
N THR A 54 -24.22 9.44 26.27
CA THR A 54 -24.97 8.66 25.26
C THR A 54 -24.62 8.70 23.76
N PRO A 55 -24.24 7.55 23.17
CA PRO A 55 -24.52 7.23 21.77
C PRO A 55 -25.60 6.14 21.65
N LEU A 56 -26.63 6.45 20.85
CA LEU A 56 -27.66 5.51 20.42
C LEU A 56 -27.04 4.44 19.52
N THR A 57 -27.27 3.20 19.92
CA THR A 57 -26.96 1.96 19.21
C THR A 57 -27.82 1.82 17.96
N SER A 58 -27.19 1.37 16.86
CA SER A 58 -27.88 0.65 15.79
C SER A 58 -26.89 -0.34 15.18
N ALA A 59 -26.84 -1.52 15.81
CA ALA A 59 -26.15 -2.68 15.29
C ALA A 59 -27.00 -3.30 14.18
N THR A 60 -26.40 -3.54 13.02
CA THR A 60 -26.91 -4.54 12.06
C THR A 60 -25.75 -5.50 11.79
N SER A 61 -25.73 -6.56 12.59
CA SER A 61 -24.80 -7.68 12.45
C SER A 61 -25.26 -8.59 11.32
N VAL A 62 -24.48 -8.68 10.26
CA VAL A 62 -24.56 -9.72 9.23
C VAL A 62 -23.62 -10.86 9.65
N PRO A 63 -24.07 -12.12 9.79
CA PRO A 63 -23.19 -13.22 10.12
C PRO A 63 -22.59 -13.84 8.85
N ALA A 64 -21.26 -13.85 8.78
CA ALA A 64 -20.49 -14.72 7.90
C ALA A 64 -20.22 -16.06 8.61
N PRO A 65 -20.37 -17.23 7.96
CA PRO A 65 -19.93 -18.49 8.53
C PRO A 65 -18.45 -18.74 8.18
N SER A 66 -17.64 -18.87 9.22
CA SER A 66 -16.29 -19.41 9.21
C SER A 66 -16.34 -20.93 9.37
N ASP A 67 -15.77 -21.64 8.40
CA ASP A 67 -15.38 -23.05 8.47
C ASP A 67 -14.22 -23.22 9.45
N ASP A 68 -14.32 -24.19 10.37
CA ASP A 68 -13.17 -25.01 10.77
C ASP A 68 -13.66 -26.32 11.42
N GLY A 69 -13.26 -27.43 10.79
CA GLY A 69 -13.61 -28.78 11.20
C GLY A 69 -12.77 -29.26 12.38
N ALA A 70 -13.45 -29.83 13.38
CA ALA A 70 -12.83 -30.58 14.46
C ALA A 70 -12.55 -32.03 14.04
N GLY A 71 -11.31 -32.46 14.25
CA GLY A 71 -10.89 -33.87 14.19
C GLY A 71 -11.40 -34.66 15.41
N THR A 72 -11.87 -35.86 15.10
CA THR A 72 -12.54 -36.88 15.92
C THR A 72 -11.69 -37.56 17.00
N LEU A 73 -12.30 -37.78 18.17
CA LEU A 73 -12.25 -38.98 19.03
C LEU A 73 -13.58 -38.94 19.83
N GLY A 74 -14.46 -39.93 19.98
CA GLY A 74 -14.42 -41.39 19.89
C GLY A 74 -15.19 -41.91 21.11
N ALA A 75 -16.40 -42.45 20.94
CA ALA A 75 -17.05 -43.36 21.91
C ALA A 75 -18.42 -43.84 21.41
N SER A 76 -18.58 -45.16 21.41
CA SER A 76 -19.76 -45.94 21.06
C SER A 76 -20.89 -45.83 22.08
N ALA A 77 -22.15 -45.89 21.63
CA ALA A 77 -23.22 -46.69 22.27
C ALA A 77 -24.48 -46.75 21.38
N LEU A 78 -25.04 -47.95 21.28
CA LEU A 78 -26.24 -48.34 20.53
C LEU A 78 -27.49 -47.59 21.00
N GLN A 79 -28.43 -47.31 20.07
CA GLN A 79 -29.82 -47.80 20.17
C GLN A 79 -30.59 -47.62 18.85
N PRO A 80 -31.61 -48.48 18.58
CA PRO A 80 -32.34 -48.53 17.33
C PRO A 80 -33.54 -47.57 17.36
N GLY A 81 -33.74 -46.80 16.31
CA GLY A 81 -34.86 -45.88 16.22
C GLY A 81 -35.13 -45.53 14.76
N VAL A 82 -36.24 -46.07 14.25
CA VAL A 82 -36.96 -45.64 13.05
C VAL A 82 -36.71 -44.19 12.65
N SER A 83 -36.26 -43.94 11.41
CA SER A 83 -36.83 -42.87 10.56
C SER A 83 -36.06 -42.66 9.26
N SER A 84 -36.86 -42.63 8.20
CA SER A 84 -36.79 -41.66 7.10
C SER A 84 -35.59 -41.73 6.16
N ILE A 85 -35.81 -42.46 5.06
CA ILE A 85 -35.31 -42.09 3.74
C ILE A 85 -35.93 -40.73 3.39
N LEU A 86 -35.37 -39.65 3.93
CA LEU A 86 -35.52 -38.32 3.35
C LEU A 86 -34.18 -38.00 2.71
N ALA A 87 -34.10 -38.31 1.41
CA ALA A 87 -33.07 -37.82 0.54
C ALA A 87 -32.92 -36.31 0.81
N ARG A 88 -31.72 -35.91 1.23
CA ARG A 88 -31.31 -34.52 1.37
C ARG A 88 -31.30 -33.87 -0.02
N LEU A 89 -32.46 -33.48 -0.53
CA LEU A 89 -32.59 -32.52 -1.61
C LEU A 89 -32.12 -31.18 -1.03
N SER A 90 -30.80 -30.95 -1.09
CA SER A 90 -30.26 -29.61 -0.89
C SER A 90 -30.69 -28.81 -2.11
N PRO A 91 -31.53 -27.77 -1.97
CA PRO A 91 -31.90 -26.96 -3.12
C PRO A 91 -30.62 -26.30 -3.63
N ALA A 92 -30.21 -26.66 -4.85
CA ALA A 92 -29.21 -25.91 -5.57
C ALA A 92 -29.79 -24.51 -5.83
N ILE A 93 -29.27 -23.51 -5.12
CA ILE A 93 -29.57 -22.11 -5.42
C ILE A 93 -28.92 -21.82 -6.77
N ILE A 94 -29.70 -21.91 -7.84
CA ILE A 94 -29.28 -21.49 -9.17
C ILE A 94 -29.28 -19.96 -9.14
N TYR A 95 -28.08 -19.37 -9.03
CA TYR A 95 -27.91 -17.94 -9.29
C TYR A 95 -28.12 -17.70 -10.79
N VAL A 96 -29.32 -17.24 -11.14
CA VAL A 96 -29.60 -16.70 -12.46
C VAL A 96 -29.22 -15.22 -12.40
N PRO A 97 -28.18 -14.76 -13.13
CA PRO A 97 -27.86 -13.35 -13.15
C PRO A 97 -29.06 -12.58 -13.71
N PRO A 98 -29.45 -11.45 -13.10
CA PRO A 98 -30.54 -10.65 -13.62
C PRO A 98 -30.20 -10.21 -15.05
N VAL A 99 -31.08 -10.54 -15.99
CA VAL A 99 -31.00 -9.99 -17.34
C VAL A 99 -31.52 -8.56 -17.25
N VAL A 100 -30.62 -7.60 -17.42
CA VAL A 100 -31.01 -6.19 -17.56
C VAL A 100 -31.67 -6.04 -18.93
N THR A 101 -33.00 -5.89 -18.93
CA THR A 101 -33.78 -5.74 -20.15
C THR A 101 -34.32 -4.33 -20.34
N ASP A 102 -34.21 -3.47 -19.32
CA ASP A 102 -34.66 -2.10 -19.42
C ASP A 102 -33.77 -1.32 -20.41
N PRO A 103 -34.35 -0.66 -21.43
CA PRO A 103 -33.57 0.02 -22.46
C PRO A 103 -32.76 1.20 -21.93
N VAL A 104 -33.19 1.86 -20.84
CA VAL A 104 -32.43 2.95 -20.21
C VAL A 104 -31.23 2.38 -19.46
N ASP A 105 -31.41 1.28 -18.73
CA ASP A 105 -30.29 0.62 -18.06
C ASP A 105 -29.25 0.11 -19.07
N LEU A 106 -29.70 -0.47 -20.19
CA LEU A 106 -28.81 -0.87 -21.29
C LEU A 106 -28.03 0.33 -21.86
N ALA A 107 -28.70 1.46 -22.07
CA ALA A 107 -28.04 2.68 -22.54
C ALA A 107 -26.97 3.20 -21.55
N ILE A 108 -27.21 3.10 -20.25
CA ILE A 108 -26.23 3.49 -19.21
C ILE A 108 -25.02 2.55 -19.23
N LEU A 109 -25.25 1.24 -19.40
CA LEU A 109 -24.17 0.26 -19.53
C LEU A 109 -23.33 0.52 -20.80
N ASP A 110 -23.98 0.83 -21.91
CA ASP A 110 -23.30 1.19 -23.16
C ASP A 110 -22.51 2.50 -23.03
N ALA A 111 -23.08 3.52 -22.38
CA ALA A 111 -22.38 4.77 -22.08
C ALA A 111 -21.15 4.51 -21.19
N ARG A 112 -21.28 3.67 -20.14
CA ARG A 112 -20.16 3.29 -19.28
C ARG A 112 -19.06 2.58 -20.07
N LYS A 113 -19.44 1.64 -20.92
CA LYS A 113 -18.50 0.89 -21.78
C LYS A 113 -17.76 1.84 -22.73
N ALA A 114 -18.48 2.78 -23.36
CA ALA A 114 -17.88 3.79 -24.22
C ALA A 114 -16.92 4.72 -23.46
N MET A 115 -17.27 5.11 -22.23
CA MET A 115 -16.40 5.90 -21.36
C MET A 115 -15.11 5.17 -20.99
N GLN A 116 -15.19 3.87 -20.67
CA GLN A 116 -14.00 3.05 -20.38
C GLN A 116 -13.07 2.95 -21.60
N ALA A 117 -13.65 2.94 -22.81
CA ALA A 117 -12.90 2.96 -24.07
C ALA A 117 -12.46 4.36 -24.52
N ASN A 118 -12.76 5.42 -23.76
CA ASN A 118 -12.57 6.82 -24.15
C ASN A 118 -13.17 7.18 -25.53
N ASN A 119 -14.27 6.54 -25.91
CA ASN A 119 -14.94 6.79 -27.19
C ASN A 119 -16.09 7.78 -26.99
N LEU A 120 -15.82 9.08 -27.22
CA LEU A 120 -16.79 10.15 -27.01
C LEU A 120 -18.03 10.04 -27.92
N ALA A 121 -17.86 9.63 -29.19
CA ALA A 121 -18.98 9.52 -30.12
C ALA A 121 -19.96 8.40 -29.73
N ALA A 122 -19.43 7.23 -29.36
CA ALA A 122 -20.24 6.13 -28.86
C ALA A 122 -20.89 6.47 -27.52
N PHE A 123 -20.17 7.18 -26.66
CA PHE A 123 -20.68 7.68 -25.39
C PHE A 123 -21.88 8.61 -25.59
N ASP A 124 -21.74 9.61 -26.47
CA ASP A 124 -22.79 10.59 -26.76
C ASP A 124 -24.04 9.92 -27.33
N THR A 125 -23.86 8.92 -28.20
CA THR A 125 -24.96 8.14 -28.79
C THR A 125 -25.75 7.39 -27.71
N ALA A 126 -25.05 6.70 -26.79
CA ALA A 126 -25.69 5.95 -25.72
C ALA A 126 -26.32 6.88 -24.67
N ALA A 127 -25.62 7.93 -24.27
CA ALA A 127 -26.09 8.89 -23.26
C ALA A 127 -27.37 9.63 -23.71
N ALA A 128 -27.55 9.86 -25.02
CA ALA A 128 -28.75 10.49 -25.57
C ALA A 128 -30.04 9.67 -25.36
N LEU A 129 -29.92 8.35 -25.12
CA LEU A 129 -31.05 7.47 -24.85
C LEU A 129 -31.51 7.51 -23.37
N VAL A 130 -30.72 8.14 -22.49
CA VAL A 130 -31.04 8.24 -21.06
C VAL A 130 -31.91 9.48 -20.81
N PRO A 131 -33.10 9.33 -20.19
CA PRO A 131 -33.97 10.47 -19.90
C PRO A 131 -33.30 11.54 -19.04
N ARG A 132 -33.64 12.81 -19.28
CA ARG A 132 -33.22 13.91 -18.40
C ARG A 132 -33.80 13.72 -17.00
N GLY A 133 -33.01 13.99 -15.98
CA GLY A 133 -33.39 13.80 -14.57
C GLY A 133 -33.26 12.36 -14.06
N HIS A 134 -32.67 11.46 -14.85
CA HIS A 134 -32.33 10.12 -14.38
C HIS A 134 -31.38 10.19 -13.17
N ALA A 135 -31.50 9.24 -12.25
CA ALA A 135 -30.70 9.21 -11.01
C ALA A 135 -29.18 9.19 -11.28
N LEU A 136 -28.76 8.68 -12.44
CA LEU A 136 -27.37 8.60 -12.89
C LEU A 136 -26.95 9.71 -13.88
N SER A 137 -27.77 10.74 -14.10
CA SER A 137 -27.42 11.84 -15.02
C SER A 137 -26.10 12.52 -14.63
N SER A 138 -25.85 12.74 -13.33
CA SER A 138 -24.60 13.35 -12.86
C SER A 138 -23.35 12.51 -13.17
N TYR A 139 -23.50 11.19 -13.28
CA TYR A 139 -22.43 10.29 -13.72
C TYR A 139 -22.18 10.41 -15.21
N LEU A 140 -23.22 10.53 -16.04
CA LEU A 140 -23.07 10.75 -17.47
C LEU A 140 -22.36 12.09 -17.74
N ASP A 141 -22.75 13.15 -17.05
CA ASP A 141 -22.10 14.46 -17.15
C ASP A 141 -20.61 14.39 -16.78
N TYR A 142 -20.30 13.74 -15.66
CA TYR A 142 -18.90 13.50 -15.25
C TYR A 142 -18.13 12.63 -16.25
N TRP A 143 -18.72 11.54 -16.74
CA TRP A 143 -18.06 10.63 -17.69
C TRP A 143 -17.71 11.33 -18.99
N ARG A 144 -18.58 12.21 -19.49
CA ARG A 144 -18.29 13.04 -20.66
C ARG A 144 -17.06 13.92 -20.42
N LEU A 145 -16.99 14.58 -19.26
CA LEU A 145 -15.85 15.41 -18.87
C LEU A 145 -14.56 14.59 -18.73
N ARG A 146 -14.63 13.41 -18.10
CA ARG A 146 -13.49 12.50 -17.97
C ARG A 146 -12.92 12.13 -19.33
N ILE A 147 -13.75 11.74 -20.31
CA ILE A 147 -13.29 11.37 -21.65
C ILE A 147 -12.56 12.55 -22.31
N ARG A 148 -13.14 13.75 -22.23
CA ARG A 148 -12.56 14.96 -22.82
C ARG A 148 -11.25 15.37 -22.14
N LEU A 149 -11.13 15.23 -20.82
CA LEU A 149 -9.89 15.46 -20.07
C LEU A 149 -8.82 14.40 -20.35
N ALA A 150 -9.22 13.18 -20.71
CA ALA A 150 -8.31 12.09 -21.04
C ALA A 150 -7.74 12.17 -22.47
N ALA A 151 -8.27 13.05 -23.33
CA ALA A 151 -7.74 13.27 -24.67
C ALA A 151 -6.27 13.75 -24.59
N ASN A 152 -5.37 13.05 -25.27
CA ASN A 152 -3.93 13.33 -25.24
C ASN A 152 -3.50 14.36 -26.29
N ASP A 153 -4.30 14.52 -27.34
CA ASP A 153 -4.11 15.38 -28.50
C ASP A 153 -4.96 16.66 -28.43
N ALA A 154 -5.59 16.95 -27.28
CA ALA A 154 -6.38 18.14 -27.08
C ALA A 154 -5.52 19.41 -27.24
N THR A 155 -5.99 20.31 -28.10
CA THR A 155 -5.45 21.65 -28.25
C THR A 155 -5.63 22.47 -26.97
N ASP A 156 -4.87 23.56 -26.84
CA ASP A 156 -4.99 24.47 -25.68
C ASP A 156 -6.41 25.03 -25.53
N ALA A 157 -7.06 25.33 -26.66
CA ALA A 157 -8.44 25.81 -26.68
C ALA A 157 -9.43 24.75 -26.18
N GLU A 158 -9.28 23.49 -26.59
CA GLU A 158 -10.11 22.39 -26.13
C GLU A 158 -9.89 22.09 -24.64
N TYR A 159 -8.63 22.11 -24.18
CA TYR A 159 -8.29 21.96 -22.77
C TYR A 159 -8.91 23.06 -21.92
N LEU A 160 -8.84 24.31 -22.38
CA LEU A 160 -9.46 25.44 -21.69
C LEU A 160 -10.98 25.31 -21.64
N ALA A 161 -11.61 24.87 -22.73
CA ALA A 161 -13.05 24.67 -22.80
C ALA A 161 -13.52 23.58 -21.84
N VAL A 162 -12.88 22.40 -21.84
CA VAL A 162 -13.25 21.32 -20.90
C VAL A 162 -12.93 21.69 -19.45
N SER A 163 -11.89 22.49 -19.21
CA SER A 163 -11.56 23.01 -17.87
C SER A 163 -12.64 23.97 -17.35
N ALA A 164 -13.23 24.79 -18.22
CA ALA A 164 -14.36 25.64 -17.87
C ALA A 164 -15.60 24.80 -17.52
N ASP A 165 -15.92 23.79 -18.34
CA ASP A 165 -17.03 22.87 -18.10
C ASP A 165 -16.83 22.07 -16.80
N ALA A 166 -15.61 21.60 -16.53
CA ALA A 166 -15.26 20.90 -15.29
C ALA A 166 -15.44 21.80 -14.07
N ARG A 167 -15.05 23.08 -14.15
CA ARG A 167 -15.28 24.06 -13.07
C ARG A 167 -16.77 24.30 -12.83
N ALA A 168 -17.58 24.39 -13.89
CA ALA A 168 -19.03 24.52 -13.77
C ALA A 168 -19.64 23.28 -13.08
N TYR A 169 -19.20 22.07 -13.47
CA TYR A 169 -19.63 20.82 -12.84
C TYR A 169 -19.30 20.78 -11.34
N LEU A 170 -18.05 21.12 -10.96
CA LEU A 170 -17.63 21.14 -9.55
C LEU A 170 -18.42 22.15 -8.70
N THR A 171 -18.93 23.22 -9.34
CA THR A 171 -19.80 24.21 -8.69
C THR A 171 -21.21 23.68 -8.49
N GLN A 172 -21.74 22.94 -9.47
CA GLN A 172 -23.09 22.37 -9.43
C GLN A 172 -23.20 21.16 -8.50
N PHE A 173 -22.16 20.32 -8.44
CA PHE A 173 -22.14 19.08 -7.65
C PHE A 173 -21.05 19.12 -6.57
N PRO A 174 -21.08 20.09 -5.62
CA PRO A 174 -20.05 20.16 -4.60
C PRO A 174 -20.18 18.97 -3.64
N ARG A 175 -19.05 18.40 -3.22
CA ARG A 175 -18.96 17.31 -2.23
C ARG A 175 -19.66 16.00 -2.64
N THR A 176 -19.72 15.70 -3.93
CA THR A 176 -20.12 14.37 -4.42
C THR A 176 -18.90 13.51 -4.74
N LEU A 177 -19.09 12.18 -4.79
CA LEU A 177 -18.07 11.25 -5.27
C LEU A 177 -17.63 11.61 -6.70
N THR A 178 -18.57 11.93 -7.60
CA THR A 178 -18.25 12.29 -8.99
C THR A 178 -17.42 13.58 -9.10
N ALA A 179 -17.65 14.56 -8.23
CA ALA A 179 -16.82 15.75 -8.18
C ALA A 179 -15.40 15.42 -7.74
N ASP A 180 -15.24 14.51 -6.78
CA ASP A 180 -13.91 14.13 -6.31
C ASP A 180 -13.13 13.30 -7.33
N LEU A 181 -13.82 12.39 -8.03
CA LEU A 181 -13.26 11.67 -9.18
C LEU A 181 -12.88 12.63 -10.32
N LEU A 182 -13.69 13.67 -10.57
CA LEU A 182 -13.37 14.69 -11.56
C LEU A 182 -12.12 15.50 -11.17
N ARG A 183 -11.95 15.87 -9.89
CA ARG A 183 -10.73 16.53 -9.41
C ARG A 183 -9.50 15.68 -9.69
N ARG A 184 -9.56 14.39 -9.36
CA ARG A 184 -8.49 13.43 -9.67
C ARG A 184 -8.16 13.43 -11.17
N ASP A 185 -9.15 13.18 -12.03
CA ASP A 185 -8.90 13.04 -13.46
C ASP A 185 -8.43 14.35 -14.11
N TRP A 186 -8.91 15.49 -13.62
CA TRP A 186 -8.44 16.80 -14.06
C TRP A 186 -7.01 17.08 -13.60
N MET A 187 -6.61 16.70 -12.37
CA MET A 187 -5.21 16.75 -11.94
C MET A 187 -4.31 15.90 -12.83
N LEU A 188 -4.74 14.70 -13.24
CA LEU A 188 -3.97 13.87 -14.18
C LEU A 188 -3.80 14.55 -15.54
N ALA A 189 -4.84 15.21 -16.06
CA ALA A 189 -4.78 15.97 -17.30
C ALA A 189 -3.85 17.20 -17.17
N ALA A 190 -3.97 17.95 -16.08
CA ALA A 190 -3.11 19.09 -15.76
C ALA A 190 -1.64 18.67 -15.63
N GLY A 191 -1.37 17.53 -14.99
CA GLY A 191 -0.02 16.98 -14.82
C GLY A 191 0.69 16.66 -16.13
N ARG A 192 -0.02 16.11 -17.13
CA ARG A 192 0.54 15.87 -18.48
C ARG A 192 0.95 17.17 -19.17
N ARG A 193 0.32 18.29 -18.80
CA ARG A 193 0.54 19.62 -19.35
C ARG A 193 1.41 20.51 -18.46
N GLN A 194 1.88 19.98 -17.32
CA GLN A 194 2.58 20.74 -16.28
C GLN A 194 1.81 22.00 -15.82
N ASP A 195 0.47 21.95 -15.86
CA ASP A 195 -0.39 23.00 -15.32
C ASP A 195 -0.46 22.88 -13.79
N TRP A 196 0.60 23.33 -13.15
CA TRP A 196 0.77 23.29 -11.69
C TRP A 196 -0.25 24.13 -10.96
N ALA A 197 -0.70 25.25 -11.55
CA ALA A 197 -1.71 26.12 -10.96
C ALA A 197 -3.06 25.40 -10.81
N THR A 198 -3.46 24.62 -11.83
CA THR A 198 -4.67 23.78 -11.75
C THR A 198 -4.52 22.69 -10.69
N ILE A 199 -3.36 22.03 -10.59
CA ILE A 199 -3.12 21.02 -9.55
C ILE A 199 -3.22 21.63 -8.14
N ASP A 200 -2.57 22.77 -7.91
CA ASP A 200 -2.60 23.47 -6.62
C ASP A 200 -4.01 23.91 -6.23
N ALA A 201 -4.86 24.26 -7.19
CA ALA A 201 -6.25 24.64 -6.93
C ALA A 201 -7.15 23.43 -6.61
N LEU A 202 -6.88 22.27 -7.21
CA LEU A 202 -7.74 21.08 -7.06
C LEU A 202 -7.35 20.21 -5.87
N TYR A 203 -6.04 20.04 -5.63
CA TYR A 203 -5.52 19.09 -4.65
C TYR A 203 -6.05 19.31 -3.21
N PRO A 204 -6.14 20.54 -2.67
CA PRO A 204 -6.67 20.76 -1.31
C PRO A 204 -8.13 20.35 -1.15
N ALA A 205 -8.91 20.37 -2.24
CA ALA A 205 -10.33 20.02 -2.24
C ALA A 205 -10.59 18.54 -2.60
N TRP A 206 -9.54 17.77 -2.92
CA TRP A 206 -9.63 16.34 -3.22
C TRP A 206 -9.60 15.52 -1.93
N THR A 207 -10.70 14.83 -1.63
CA THR A 207 -10.93 14.20 -0.33
C THR A 207 -10.61 12.71 -0.28
N LEU A 208 -10.76 12.00 -1.41
CA LEU A 208 -10.73 10.54 -1.48
C LEU A 208 -9.33 10.00 -1.17
N LYS A 209 -8.28 10.69 -1.67
CA LYS A 209 -6.87 10.44 -1.32
C LYS A 209 -6.45 8.96 -1.36
N ASP A 210 -7.07 8.20 -2.27
CA ASP A 210 -6.94 6.75 -2.42
C ASP A 210 -5.94 6.36 -3.52
N GLU A 211 -5.49 7.32 -4.31
CA GLU A 211 -4.57 7.12 -5.43
C GLU A 211 -3.27 7.90 -5.25
N SER A 212 -2.14 7.29 -5.62
CA SER A 212 -0.82 7.92 -5.46
C SER A 212 -0.49 8.93 -6.57
N ALA A 213 -1.14 8.86 -7.73
CA ALA A 213 -0.81 9.75 -8.85
C ALA A 213 -1.06 11.24 -8.54
N PRO A 214 -2.23 11.65 -8.00
CA PRO A 214 -2.45 13.04 -7.60
C PRO A 214 -1.51 13.51 -6.47
N GLU A 215 -1.18 12.63 -5.52
CA GLU A 215 -0.22 12.94 -4.45
C GLU A 215 1.19 13.25 -5.01
N CYS A 216 1.65 12.43 -5.97
CA CYS A 216 2.93 12.66 -6.64
C CYS A 216 2.90 13.90 -7.54
N LEU A 217 1.78 14.22 -8.19
CA LEU A 217 1.60 15.45 -8.96
C LEU A 217 1.62 16.70 -8.07
N ALA A 218 1.00 16.65 -6.90
CA ALA A 218 1.06 17.74 -5.93
C ALA A 218 2.50 17.95 -5.40
N SER A 219 3.24 16.87 -5.17
CA SER A 219 4.67 16.94 -4.83
C SER A 219 5.51 17.55 -5.97
N LEU A 220 5.26 17.15 -7.22
CA LEU A 220 5.91 17.76 -8.39
C LEU A 220 5.59 19.25 -8.51
N SER A 221 4.33 19.65 -8.32
CA SER A 221 3.91 21.06 -8.27
C SER A 221 4.67 21.84 -7.19
N ALA A 222 4.82 21.27 -5.99
CA ALA A 222 5.57 21.91 -4.92
C ALA A 222 7.07 22.08 -5.25
N LEU A 223 7.67 21.08 -5.92
CA LEU A 223 9.08 21.10 -6.31
C LEU A 223 9.34 22.04 -7.49
N SER A 224 8.40 22.21 -8.42
CA SER A 224 8.56 23.10 -9.58
C SER A 224 8.66 24.58 -9.21
N ARG A 225 8.23 24.94 -7.99
CA ARG A 225 8.34 26.29 -7.43
C ARG A 225 9.65 26.56 -6.69
N VAL A 226 10.50 25.56 -6.54
CA VAL A 226 11.81 25.75 -5.92
C VAL A 226 12.69 26.52 -6.90
N GLU A 227 13.19 27.68 -6.46
CA GLU A 227 14.11 28.49 -7.26
C GLU A 227 15.32 27.67 -7.72
N GLU A 228 15.78 27.91 -8.94
CA GLU A 228 16.95 27.24 -9.49
C GLU A 228 18.17 27.43 -8.57
N GLY A 229 18.88 26.33 -8.31
CA GLY A 229 20.02 26.32 -7.38
C GLY A 229 19.65 26.32 -5.89
N ARG A 230 18.38 26.44 -5.52
CA ARG A 230 17.95 26.26 -4.12
C ARG A 230 17.60 24.80 -3.84
N HIS A 231 17.91 24.39 -2.62
CA HIS A 231 17.52 23.09 -2.10
C HIS A 231 16.10 23.15 -1.53
N PRO A 232 15.20 22.20 -1.85
CA PRO A 232 13.87 22.15 -1.26
C PRO A 232 13.95 21.95 0.26
N GLY A 233 12.95 22.43 0.99
CA GLY A 233 12.87 22.24 2.43
C GLY A 233 12.77 20.76 2.82
N ALA A 234 13.32 20.41 3.99
CA ALA A 234 13.35 19.02 4.47
C ALA A 234 11.96 18.38 4.60
N ALA A 235 10.92 19.15 4.93
CA ALA A 235 9.54 18.66 4.98
C ALA A 235 9.03 18.25 3.59
N THR A 236 9.30 19.06 2.56
CA THR A 236 8.91 18.78 1.17
C THR A 236 9.58 17.50 0.67
N LEU A 237 10.89 17.34 0.89
CA LEU A 237 11.61 16.13 0.47
C LEU A 237 11.18 14.88 1.24
N ARG A 238 10.94 14.99 2.55
CA ARG A 238 10.40 13.86 3.34
C ARG A 238 9.04 13.43 2.82
N HIS A 239 8.15 14.39 2.51
CA HIS A 239 6.85 14.06 1.95
C HIS A 239 6.99 13.38 0.58
N ALA A 240 7.72 13.99 -0.36
CA ALA A 240 7.93 13.43 -1.70
C ALA A 240 8.55 12.01 -1.65
N THR A 241 9.57 11.80 -0.82
CA THR A 241 10.21 10.48 -0.68
C THR A 241 9.31 9.46 0.01
N SER A 242 8.44 9.87 0.93
CA SER A 242 7.46 8.96 1.55
C SER A 242 6.45 8.38 0.57
N LEU A 243 6.16 9.08 -0.53
CA LEU A 243 5.29 8.58 -1.61
C LEU A 243 5.99 7.52 -2.48
N LEU A 244 7.32 7.63 -2.62
CA LEU A 244 8.13 6.79 -3.51
C LEU A 244 8.70 5.56 -2.83
N LEU A 245 8.90 5.61 -1.52
CA LEU A 245 9.56 4.55 -0.73
C LEU A 245 8.55 3.63 -0.06
N GLN A 246 7.59 3.15 -0.85
CA GLN A 246 6.55 2.21 -0.45
C GLN A 246 6.64 0.90 -1.27
N PRO A 247 6.20 -0.24 -0.72
CA PRO A 247 6.24 -1.55 -1.39
C PRO A 247 5.11 -1.70 -2.43
N GLN A 248 5.00 -0.71 -3.32
CA GLN A 248 4.07 -0.69 -4.43
C GLN A 248 4.76 -0.26 -5.71
N ALA A 249 4.17 -0.68 -6.82
CA ALA A 249 4.60 -0.23 -8.13
C ALA A 249 4.30 1.27 -8.31
N LEU A 250 5.21 2.01 -8.94
CA LEU A 250 5.04 3.43 -9.20
C LEU A 250 4.23 3.64 -10.47
N ASN A 251 3.17 4.46 -10.37
CA ASN A 251 2.50 5.00 -11.55
C ASN A 251 3.39 6.04 -12.25
N SER A 252 3.00 6.47 -13.45
CA SER A 252 3.78 7.42 -14.26
C SER A 252 4.08 8.75 -13.56
N SER A 253 3.15 9.30 -12.77
CA SER A 253 3.37 10.54 -12.02
C SER A 253 4.40 10.37 -10.90
N CYS A 254 4.36 9.25 -10.18
CA CYS A 254 5.35 8.95 -9.15
C CYS A 254 6.71 8.57 -9.75
N THR A 255 6.74 7.92 -10.91
CA THR A 255 7.95 7.68 -11.70
C THR A 255 8.60 9.01 -12.11
N ALA A 256 7.81 9.97 -12.58
CA ALA A 256 8.30 11.32 -12.89
C ALA A 256 8.84 12.03 -11.65
N LEU A 257 8.14 11.95 -10.51
CA LEU A 257 8.64 12.48 -9.24
C LEU A 257 9.98 11.86 -8.84
N LEU A 258 10.13 10.54 -8.95
CA LEU A 258 11.39 9.84 -8.66
C LEU A 258 12.52 10.32 -9.56
N GLN A 259 12.25 10.50 -10.86
CA GLN A 259 13.23 11.02 -11.82
C GLN A 259 13.64 12.45 -11.49
N THR A 260 12.68 13.35 -11.21
CA THR A 260 12.98 14.72 -10.77
C THR A 260 13.86 14.73 -9.53
N LEU A 261 13.53 13.95 -8.49
CA LEU A 261 14.38 13.90 -7.30
C LEU A 261 15.79 13.34 -7.58
N ALA A 262 15.91 12.41 -8.54
CA ALA A 262 17.21 11.83 -8.91
C ALA A 262 18.07 12.80 -9.73
N GLU A 263 17.48 13.47 -10.72
CA GLU A 263 18.14 14.45 -11.60
C GLU A 263 18.71 15.62 -10.83
N HIS A 264 18.01 16.07 -9.78
CA HIS A 264 18.48 17.13 -8.89
C HIS A 264 19.35 16.62 -7.72
N GLU A 265 19.69 15.33 -7.69
CA GLU A 265 20.45 14.69 -6.61
C GLU A 265 19.82 14.84 -5.20
N TRP A 266 18.50 15.03 -5.13
CA TRP A 266 17.75 15.16 -3.87
C TRP A 266 17.42 13.82 -3.20
N LEU A 267 17.82 12.70 -3.82
CA LEU A 267 17.77 11.36 -3.21
C LEU A 267 19.10 11.00 -2.58
N THR A 268 19.07 10.62 -1.30
CA THR A 268 20.25 10.05 -0.64
C THR A 268 20.61 8.67 -1.22
N PRO A 269 21.88 8.22 -1.11
CA PRO A 269 22.27 6.86 -1.49
C PRO A 269 21.42 5.77 -0.80
N ALA A 270 21.07 5.97 0.48
CA ALA A 270 20.22 5.06 1.23
C ALA A 270 18.80 4.94 0.64
N GLN A 271 18.20 6.07 0.25
CA GLN A 271 16.87 6.08 -0.37
C GLN A 271 16.87 5.41 -1.76
N ARG A 272 17.93 5.61 -2.54
CA ARG A 272 18.10 4.92 -3.83
C ARG A 272 18.21 3.41 -3.65
N GLN A 273 19.02 2.96 -2.69
CA GLN A 273 19.11 1.55 -2.33
C GLN A 273 17.77 1.00 -1.83
N GLN A 274 17.03 1.77 -1.01
CA GLN A 274 15.72 1.38 -0.54
C GLN A 274 14.73 1.20 -1.69
N ARG A 275 14.70 2.11 -2.68
CA ARG A 275 13.85 1.94 -3.87
C ARG A 275 14.20 0.67 -4.65
N LEU A 276 15.48 0.32 -4.77
CA LEU A 276 15.89 -0.95 -5.38
C LEU A 276 15.38 -2.15 -4.58
N ASN A 277 15.54 -2.14 -3.27
CA ASN A 277 15.06 -3.22 -2.41
C ASN A 277 13.54 -3.41 -2.57
N LEU A 278 12.77 -2.31 -2.57
CA LEU A 278 11.32 -2.36 -2.79
C LEU A 278 10.96 -2.90 -4.19
N ALA A 279 11.67 -2.48 -5.23
CA ALA A 279 11.45 -2.99 -6.59
C ALA A 279 11.73 -4.51 -6.70
N LEU A 280 12.75 -5.00 -5.98
CA LEU A 280 13.05 -6.43 -5.87
C LEU A 280 11.96 -7.18 -5.09
N GLU A 281 11.42 -6.62 -4.02
CA GLU A 281 10.31 -7.19 -3.25
C GLU A 281 9.02 -7.33 -4.07
N ILE A 282 8.68 -6.29 -4.85
CA ILE A 282 7.53 -6.29 -5.78
C ILE A 282 7.76 -7.25 -6.96
N ASN A 283 9.02 -7.63 -7.21
CA ASN A 283 9.44 -8.49 -8.32
C ASN A 283 8.98 -7.93 -9.69
N ASN A 284 9.17 -6.63 -9.90
CA ASN A 284 8.87 -5.96 -11.16
C ASN A 284 10.17 -5.61 -11.92
N PRO A 285 10.52 -6.32 -13.00
CA PRO A 285 11.77 -6.10 -13.73
C PRO A 285 11.95 -4.68 -14.30
N ALA A 286 10.86 -4.00 -14.67
CA ALA A 286 10.94 -2.63 -15.18
C ALA A 286 11.36 -1.66 -14.05
N GLU A 287 10.79 -1.82 -12.87
CA GLU A 287 11.17 -1.01 -11.71
C GLU A 287 12.54 -1.34 -11.17
N ILE A 288 12.94 -2.62 -11.19
CA ILE A 288 14.29 -3.01 -10.79
C ILE A 288 15.30 -2.30 -11.69
N ARG A 289 15.08 -2.30 -13.02
CA ARG A 289 15.94 -1.56 -13.96
C ARG A 289 15.97 -0.07 -13.67
N GLN A 290 14.81 0.54 -13.44
CA GLN A 290 14.73 1.96 -13.09
C GLN A 290 15.51 2.26 -11.80
N ALA A 291 15.29 1.49 -10.73
CA ALA A 291 15.93 1.71 -9.45
C ALA A 291 17.45 1.45 -9.49
N VAL A 292 17.90 0.46 -10.27
CA VAL A 292 19.33 0.23 -10.52
C VAL A 292 19.97 1.44 -11.20
N ALA A 293 19.32 2.04 -12.19
CA ALA A 293 19.84 3.23 -12.88
C ALA A 293 20.02 4.44 -11.95
N LEU A 294 19.35 4.45 -10.79
CA LEU A 294 19.52 5.50 -9.79
C LEU A 294 20.76 5.31 -8.92
N LEU A 295 21.35 4.11 -8.85
CA LEU A 295 22.48 3.83 -7.95
C LEU A 295 23.72 4.66 -8.34
N PRO A 296 24.55 5.06 -7.36
CA PRO A 296 25.82 5.75 -7.66
C PRO A 296 26.79 4.93 -8.53
N GLN A 297 26.72 3.60 -8.43
CA GLN A 297 27.54 2.65 -9.18
C GLN A 297 26.63 1.52 -9.69
N PRO A 298 25.88 1.74 -10.77
CA PRO A 298 24.99 0.72 -11.31
C PRO A 298 25.82 -0.43 -11.93
N PRO A 299 25.41 -1.71 -11.74
CA PRO A 299 26.00 -2.83 -12.47
C PRO A 299 25.81 -2.69 -13.99
N ASP A 300 26.64 -3.42 -14.74
CA ASP A 300 26.51 -3.53 -16.21
C ASP A 300 25.11 -4.02 -16.61
N ALA A 301 24.56 -3.43 -17.69
CA ALA A 301 23.20 -3.72 -18.14
C ALA A 301 23.00 -5.20 -18.53
N LYS A 302 24.01 -5.85 -19.15
CA LYS A 302 23.93 -7.28 -19.50
C LYS A 302 23.98 -8.15 -18.25
N ALA A 303 24.79 -7.77 -17.26
CA ALA A 303 24.83 -8.46 -15.97
C ALA A 303 23.48 -8.35 -15.23
N LEU A 304 22.86 -7.18 -15.25
CA LEU A 304 21.52 -6.98 -14.70
C LEU A 304 20.46 -7.81 -15.44
N ASP A 305 20.48 -7.81 -16.78
CA ASP A 305 19.55 -8.62 -17.56
C ASP A 305 19.77 -10.12 -17.34
N LEU A 306 21.01 -10.57 -17.15
CA LEU A 306 21.30 -11.95 -16.79
C LEU A 306 20.75 -12.28 -15.40
N ALA A 307 20.91 -11.39 -14.41
CA ALA A 307 20.37 -11.54 -13.06
C ALA A 307 18.83 -11.65 -13.07
N LEU A 308 18.17 -10.79 -13.82
CA LEU A 308 16.70 -10.73 -13.90
C LEU A 308 16.11 -11.92 -14.65
N ASN A 309 16.70 -12.30 -15.78
CA ASN A 309 16.09 -13.29 -16.68
C ASN A 309 16.64 -14.72 -16.47
N LYS A 310 17.87 -14.86 -15.95
CA LYS A 310 18.55 -16.16 -15.78
C LYS A 310 19.35 -16.23 -14.46
N PRO A 311 18.72 -16.02 -13.29
CA PRO A 311 19.42 -15.93 -12.01
C PRO A 311 20.24 -17.19 -11.67
N ALA A 312 19.75 -18.38 -12.03
CA ALA A 312 20.49 -19.62 -11.81
C ALA A 312 21.80 -19.68 -12.59
N GLN A 313 21.85 -19.15 -13.82
CA GLN A 313 23.07 -19.12 -14.62
C GLN A 313 24.10 -18.15 -14.01
N LEU A 314 23.64 -16.99 -13.55
CA LEU A 314 24.49 -16.02 -12.86
C LEU A 314 25.08 -16.63 -11.57
N LEU A 315 24.25 -17.27 -10.74
CA LEU A 315 24.70 -17.89 -9.49
C LEU A 315 25.70 -19.03 -9.74
N ASN A 316 25.48 -19.87 -10.75
CA ASN A 316 26.40 -20.95 -11.11
C ASN A 316 27.73 -20.42 -11.64
N ALA A 317 27.72 -19.36 -12.45
CA ALA A 317 28.94 -18.71 -12.93
C ALA A 317 29.72 -18.06 -11.77
N THR A 318 29.02 -17.46 -10.81
CA THR A 318 29.63 -16.82 -9.64
C THR A 318 30.18 -17.86 -8.64
N ALA A 319 29.50 -19.00 -8.49
CA ALA A 319 29.97 -20.12 -7.67
C ALA A 319 31.28 -20.75 -8.18
N LEU A 320 31.61 -20.57 -9.46
CA LEU A 320 32.90 -20.97 -10.03
C LEU A 320 34.03 -19.98 -9.74
N LEU A 321 33.70 -18.72 -9.41
CA LEU A 321 34.66 -17.63 -9.17
C LEU A 321 34.96 -17.42 -7.68
N VAL A 322 34.06 -17.83 -6.79
CA VAL A 322 34.31 -17.85 -5.34
C VAL A 322 34.94 -19.19 -4.98
N PRO A 323 36.21 -19.27 -4.52
CA PRO A 323 36.75 -20.51 -4.00
C PRO A 323 35.82 -20.99 -2.90
N THR A 324 35.36 -22.24 -2.99
CA THR A 324 34.61 -22.89 -1.92
C THR A 324 35.54 -23.05 -0.72
N ALA A 325 35.67 -22.01 0.10
CA ALA A 325 36.15 -22.16 1.45
C ALA A 325 35.12 -23.04 2.15
N LYS A 326 35.39 -24.35 2.22
CA LYS A 326 34.73 -25.29 3.11
C LYS A 326 35.02 -24.85 4.55
N ALA A 327 34.38 -23.79 5.01
CA ALA A 327 34.27 -23.50 6.43
C ALA A 327 33.23 -24.49 6.99
N PRO A 328 33.58 -25.41 7.91
CA PRO A 328 32.57 -26.22 8.56
C PRO A 328 31.67 -25.29 9.36
N LEU A 329 30.39 -25.22 8.98
CA LEU A 329 29.33 -24.61 9.77
C LEU A 329 29.27 -25.36 11.11
N ARG A 330 30.00 -24.87 12.12
CA ARG A 330 29.65 -25.16 13.51
C ARG A 330 28.37 -24.38 13.78
N SER A 331 27.25 -25.08 13.83
CA SER A 331 25.98 -24.54 14.31
C SER A 331 26.21 -23.92 15.70
N ALA A 332 26.33 -22.60 15.75
CA ALA A 332 26.17 -21.87 16.98
C ALA A 332 24.67 -21.91 17.30
N ALA A 333 24.29 -22.82 18.20
CA ALA A 333 22.98 -22.78 18.82
C ALA A 333 22.82 -21.42 19.51
N ILE A 334 21.97 -20.56 18.96
CA ILE A 334 21.50 -19.37 19.66
C ILE A 334 20.56 -19.89 20.75
N THR A 335 21.09 -20.11 21.94
CA THR A 335 20.29 -20.28 23.14
C THR A 335 19.57 -18.96 23.38
N GLN A 336 18.28 -18.90 23.03
CA GLN A 336 17.41 -17.82 23.50
C GLN A 336 17.40 -17.87 25.04
N PRO A 337 17.65 -16.76 25.76
CA PRO A 337 17.45 -16.74 27.19
C PRO A 337 15.95 -16.88 27.45
N GLY A 338 15.56 -18.03 27.98
CA GLY A 338 14.20 -18.31 28.42
C GLY A 338 13.77 -17.29 29.45
N ILE A 339 12.62 -16.66 29.19
CA ILE A 339 11.88 -15.86 30.15
C ILE A 339 11.53 -16.80 31.32
N ARG A 340 12.21 -16.63 32.46
CA ARG A 340 11.82 -17.28 33.72
C ARG A 340 10.47 -16.71 34.13
N THR A 341 9.42 -17.49 33.94
CA THR A 341 8.18 -17.34 34.72
C THR A 341 8.47 -17.82 36.13
N ALA A 342 8.77 -16.88 37.04
CA ALA A 342 8.86 -17.18 38.45
C ALA A 342 7.44 -17.43 38.99
N SER A 343 7.09 -18.71 39.11
CA SER A 343 6.01 -19.18 39.97
C SER A 343 6.42 -18.91 41.42
N HIS A 344 5.77 -17.95 42.07
CA HIS A 344 5.77 -17.86 43.54
C HIS A 344 4.36 -18.13 44.04
N ARG A 345 4.15 -19.37 44.49
CA ARG A 345 3.08 -19.73 45.42
C ARG A 345 3.73 -19.88 46.79
N SER A 346 3.44 -18.97 47.71
CA SER A 346 2.68 -19.30 48.93
C SER A 346 2.89 -18.29 50.07
N GLN A 347 1.82 -18.19 50.86
CA GLN A 347 1.72 -17.73 52.26
C GLN A 347 1.36 -16.26 52.51
N THR A 348 0.05 -16.09 52.68
CA THR A 348 -0.62 -15.16 53.58
C THR A 348 0.03 -15.07 54.96
N SER A 349 0.31 -13.85 55.41
CA SER A 349 0.12 -13.42 56.79
C SER A 349 -0.05 -11.90 56.80
N ALA A 350 -1.20 -11.47 57.31
CA ALA A 350 -1.59 -10.09 57.47
C ALA A 350 -0.67 -9.38 58.49
N HIS A 351 -0.27 -8.14 58.21
CA HIS A 351 -0.12 -7.14 59.26
C HIS A 351 -0.44 -5.74 58.74
N LEU A 352 -1.14 -5.03 59.62
CA LEU A 352 -1.87 -3.80 59.46
C LEU A 352 -0.97 -2.60 59.13
N ILE A 353 -1.56 -1.69 58.34
CA ILE A 353 -1.17 -0.29 58.20
C ILE A 353 -1.28 0.40 59.57
N PRO A 354 -0.27 1.20 59.97
CA PRO A 354 -0.53 2.41 60.74
C PRO A 354 -0.29 3.63 59.86
N ALA A 355 -1.31 4.48 59.85
CA ALA A 355 -1.21 5.85 59.41
C ALA A 355 -0.27 6.62 60.33
N ASP A 356 0.80 7.21 59.78
CA ASP A 356 1.22 8.51 60.27
C ASP A 356 1.93 9.27 59.14
N GLY A 357 1.34 10.40 58.77
CA GLY A 357 1.87 11.30 57.77
C GLY A 357 2.94 12.17 58.40
N ARG A 358 4.21 11.94 58.06
CA ARG A 358 5.27 12.92 58.27
C ARG A 358 6.20 12.99 57.07
N GLN A 359 6.14 14.13 56.42
CA GLN A 359 7.08 14.59 55.41
C GLN A 359 8.44 14.82 56.05
N HIS A 360 9.50 14.32 55.42
CA HIS A 360 10.83 14.92 55.53
C HIS A 360 11.41 15.07 54.13
N ALA A 361 11.39 16.31 53.66
CA ALA A 361 12.15 16.76 52.51
C ALA A 361 13.63 16.88 52.93
N THR A 362 14.51 16.12 52.29
CA THR A 362 15.95 16.35 52.37
C THR A 362 16.38 17.02 51.08
N VAL A 363 16.55 18.34 51.17
CA VAL A 363 17.23 19.17 50.17
C VAL A 363 18.73 18.87 50.28
N LEU A 364 19.33 18.31 49.23
CA LEU A 364 20.78 18.23 49.09
C LEU A 364 21.23 19.30 48.08
N THR A 365 21.75 20.37 48.63
CA THR A 365 22.46 21.47 47.95
C THR A 365 23.68 20.96 47.19
N VAL A 366 23.76 21.34 45.91
CA VAL A 366 24.94 21.23 45.07
C VAL A 366 25.95 22.31 45.50
N ALA A 367 27.16 21.89 45.86
CA ALA A 367 28.32 22.78 45.98
C ALA A 367 29.15 22.68 44.68
N GLN A 368 29.40 23.84 44.07
CA GLN A 368 30.32 24.05 42.95
C GLN A 368 31.77 24.23 43.43
N ARG A 369 32.71 24.07 42.47
CA ARG A 369 34.18 24.30 42.45
C ARG A 369 34.96 22.99 42.50
N GLU A 370 35.89 22.70 41.59
CA GLU A 370 36.55 23.44 40.49
C GLU A 370 36.86 22.47 39.34
#